data_AF-A0A2P5HZS4-F1
#
_entry.id   AF-A0A2P5HZS4-F1
#
_cell.length_a   1.000
_cell.length_b   1.000
_cell.length_c   1.000
_cell.angle_alpha   90.00
_cell.angle_beta   90.00
_cell.angle_gamma   90.00
#
_symmetry.space_group_name_H-M   'P 1'
#
loop_
_entity.id
_entity.type
_entity.pdbx_description
1 polymer ?
#
loop_
_entity_poly.entity_id
_entity_poly.type
_entity_poly.pdbx_seq_one_letter_code
_entity_poly.pdbx_strand_id
1 'polypeptide(L)'
;MKSRGSIRSHGWCRPIWTNFTGIGFTCEVIPVVHQRRYRTWSINPDKDEAQRCLQGTMWALAASASTGHHQNIRDSLYHSSCRAVENLASSNSSLTRRIEYIQAWILLAIYEFMFQDFRRGWISAGRAFRLIQLAGYETTDAPNKGEPQYQPAWAEMEERRRTLWLAFCLDRLLGMRSDTPLTFSDQMLVRLPAPEVNFFNDHPARMDFLTSAQGEPSSAAGCDANSSVLAAFVRVASMCGQVTSHRHQAQTAISYGTSNGDKAQELPTRR
;
A
#
# COMPACT_ATOMS: atom_id res chain seq x y z
N MET A 1 -23.99 -34.31 38.26
CA MET A 1 -22.98 -33.36 38.79
C MET A 1 -22.34 -32.62 37.63
N LYS A 2 -22.41 -31.28 37.65
CA LYS A 2 -21.83 -30.37 36.65
C LYS A 2 -20.32 -30.22 36.89
N SER A 3 -19.54 -30.17 35.82
CA SER A 3 -18.31 -29.37 35.78
C SER A 3 -18.17 -28.77 34.38
N ARG A 4 -18.60 -27.52 34.26
CA ARG A 4 -18.36 -26.65 33.10
C ARG A 4 -17.02 -25.95 33.35
N GLY A 5 -16.00 -26.29 32.56
CA GLY A 5 -14.76 -25.52 32.49
C GLY A 5 -15.03 -24.18 31.80
N SER A 6 -15.05 -23.11 32.59
CA SER A 6 -15.12 -21.73 32.13
C SER A 6 -13.80 -21.35 31.46
N ILE A 7 -13.80 -21.27 30.12
CA ILE A 7 -12.69 -20.64 29.38
C ILE A 7 -12.90 -19.14 29.50
N ARG A 8 -12.08 -18.51 30.35
CA ARG A 8 -12.00 -17.06 30.47
C ARG A 8 -11.54 -16.47 29.14
N SER A 9 -12.42 -15.69 28.53
CA SER A 9 -12.15 -14.81 27.40
C SER A 9 -11.15 -13.72 27.81
N HIS A 10 -9.85 -13.97 27.67
CA HIS A 10 -8.83 -12.96 27.86
C HIS A 10 -8.80 -12.02 26.65
N GLY A 11 -9.38 -10.82 26.80
CA GLY A 11 -8.68 -9.53 26.64
C GLY A 11 -7.99 -9.11 25.32
N TRP A 12 -7.95 -9.89 24.24
CA TRP A 12 -7.18 -9.50 23.03
C TRP A 12 -7.87 -8.44 22.12
N CYS A 13 -9.03 -7.92 22.51
CA CYS A 13 -9.86 -7.03 21.68
C CYS A 13 -10.01 -5.59 22.22
N ARG A 14 -8.90 -4.90 22.57
CA ARG A 14 -8.72 -3.42 22.60
C ARG A 14 -7.39 -3.06 23.31
N PRO A 15 -6.60 -2.05 22.88
CA PRO A 15 -6.41 -1.50 21.52
C PRO A 15 -4.92 -1.61 21.12
N ILE A 16 -4.63 -2.34 20.04
CA ILE A 16 -3.34 -2.28 19.33
C ILE A 16 -3.05 -0.86 18.79
N TRP A 17 -4.02 0.06 18.88
CA TRP A 17 -3.94 1.39 18.29
C TRP A 17 -3.68 2.54 19.29
N THR A 18 -3.63 2.32 20.61
CA THR A 18 -3.57 3.45 21.58
C THR A 18 -2.26 3.61 22.35
N ASN A 19 -1.30 2.69 22.27
CA ASN A 19 -0.09 2.71 23.11
C ASN A 19 1.22 2.99 22.34
N PHE A 20 1.17 3.70 21.21
CA PHE A 20 2.29 3.83 20.27
C PHE A 20 2.89 5.26 20.20
N THR A 21 3.36 5.82 21.33
CA THR A 21 3.89 7.20 21.39
C THR A 21 5.38 7.33 21.76
N GLY A 22 6.21 6.31 21.53
CA GLY A 22 7.62 6.44 21.90
C GLY A 22 8.53 5.40 21.27
N ILE A 23 9.01 5.69 20.06
CA ILE A 23 10.30 5.34 19.42
C ILE A 23 10.12 5.70 17.93
N GLY A 24 11.02 6.51 17.37
CA GLY A 24 10.91 7.03 16.00
C GLY A 24 10.60 5.94 14.97
N PHE A 25 9.58 6.21 14.14
CA PHE A 25 8.88 5.28 13.23
C PHE A 25 7.91 4.29 13.92
N THR A 26 6.97 4.81 14.71
CA THR A 26 5.82 4.03 15.20
C THR A 26 4.78 3.82 14.10
N CYS A 27 4.11 2.66 14.21
CA CYS A 27 3.01 2.12 13.42
C CYS A 27 1.72 2.98 13.52
N GLU A 28 1.82 4.27 13.22
CA GLU A 28 0.71 5.14 12.79
C GLU A 28 0.64 5.20 11.25
N VAL A 29 1.37 4.28 10.60
CA VAL A 29 1.71 4.32 9.19
C VAL A 29 0.53 3.82 8.36
N ILE A 30 -0.36 4.77 8.05
CA ILE A 30 -1.29 4.74 6.93
C ILE A 30 -2.41 3.69 7.10
N PRO A 31 -3.58 4.11 7.63
CA PRO A 31 -4.68 3.18 7.86
C PRO A 31 -5.30 2.76 6.53
N VAL A 32 -4.82 1.66 5.95
CA VAL A 32 -5.40 1.04 4.75
C VAL A 32 -6.59 0.15 5.06
N VAL A 33 -6.70 -0.33 6.32
CA VAL A 33 -7.79 -1.20 6.79
C VAL A 33 -8.78 -0.39 7.61
N HIS A 34 -10.07 -0.47 7.28
CA HIS A 34 -11.14 0.20 7.99
C HIS A 34 -11.45 -0.55 9.30
N GLN A 35 -11.29 0.14 10.43
CA GLN A 35 -11.33 -0.48 11.75
C GLN A 35 -12.64 -1.22 12.06
N ARG A 36 -13.80 -0.61 11.76
CA ARG A 36 -15.09 -1.24 12.07
C ARG A 36 -15.32 -2.48 11.22
N ARG A 37 -14.96 -2.44 9.94
CA ARG A 37 -15.11 -3.57 9.02
C ARG A 37 -14.22 -4.73 9.42
N TYR A 38 -12.95 -4.45 9.71
CA TYR A 38 -12.02 -5.45 10.25
C TYR A 38 -12.56 -6.12 11.52
N ARG A 39 -13.08 -5.35 12.48
CA ARG A 39 -13.64 -5.89 13.73
C ARG A 39 -14.80 -6.86 13.49
N THR A 40 -15.66 -6.59 12.52
CA THR A 40 -16.83 -7.43 12.22
C THR A 40 -16.43 -8.86 11.84
N TRP A 41 -15.45 -9.03 10.95
CA TRP A 41 -15.05 -10.36 10.48
C TRP A 41 -13.87 -10.96 11.26
N SER A 42 -13.02 -10.15 11.90
CA SER A 42 -11.84 -10.66 12.64
C SER A 42 -12.20 -11.53 13.84
N ILE A 43 -13.40 -11.34 14.40
CA ILE A 43 -13.91 -12.13 15.53
C ILE A 43 -14.59 -13.43 15.04
N ASN A 44 -15.07 -13.46 13.80
CA ASN A 44 -15.78 -14.62 13.24
C ASN A 44 -14.80 -15.79 13.03
N PRO A 45 -15.09 -17.04 13.47
CA PRO A 45 -14.26 -18.21 13.15
C PRO A 45 -14.22 -18.54 11.65
N ASP A 46 -15.31 -18.28 10.91
CA ASP A 46 -15.47 -18.64 9.50
C ASP A 46 -14.91 -17.56 8.57
N LYS A 47 -13.62 -17.26 8.73
CA LYS A 47 -12.92 -16.30 7.88
C LYS A 47 -12.69 -16.86 6.49
N ASP A 48 -12.63 -15.97 5.51
CA ASP A 48 -12.03 -16.29 4.23
C ASP A 48 -10.50 -16.42 4.36
N GLU A 49 -9.87 -17.13 3.43
CA GLU A 49 -8.41 -17.31 3.43
C GLU A 49 -7.66 -15.99 3.17
N ALA A 50 -8.21 -15.08 2.35
CA ALA A 50 -7.67 -13.73 2.18
C ALA A 50 -7.72 -12.92 3.50
N GLN A 51 -8.79 -13.06 4.27
CA GLN A 51 -8.93 -12.43 5.58
C GLN A 51 -7.93 -12.99 6.60
N ARG A 52 -7.70 -14.31 6.58
CA ARG A 52 -6.65 -14.94 7.42
C ARG A 52 -5.26 -14.42 7.06
N CYS A 53 -4.97 -14.26 5.77
CA CYS A 53 -3.71 -13.68 5.29
C CYS A 53 -3.49 -12.28 5.86
N LEU A 54 -4.49 -11.39 5.71
CA LEU A 54 -4.40 -10.03 6.25
C LEU A 54 -4.22 -10.02 7.77
N GLN A 55 -5.03 -10.79 8.49
CA GLN A 55 -4.97 -10.86 9.94
C GLN A 55 -3.61 -11.36 10.43
N GLY A 56 -3.05 -12.40 9.81
CA GLY A 56 -1.72 -12.92 10.14
C GLY A 56 -0.63 -11.88 9.96
N THR A 57 -0.59 -11.21 8.80
CA THR A 57 0.39 -10.16 8.54
C THR A 57 0.26 -8.97 9.49
N MET A 58 -0.98 -8.56 9.80
CA MET A 58 -1.22 -7.51 10.81
C MET A 58 -0.71 -7.92 12.19
N TRP A 59 -0.88 -9.18 12.60
CA TRP A 59 -0.33 -9.69 13.85
C TRP A 59 1.20 -9.72 13.85
N ALA A 60 1.84 -10.10 12.73
CA ALA A 60 3.30 -10.07 12.61
C ALA A 60 3.85 -8.63 12.79
N LEU A 61 3.23 -7.64 12.14
CA LEU A 61 3.55 -6.22 12.30
C LEU A 61 3.29 -5.70 13.73
N ALA A 62 2.17 -6.08 14.35
CA ALA A 62 1.88 -5.69 15.72
C ALA A 62 2.87 -6.31 16.72
N ALA A 63 3.27 -7.56 16.50
CA ALA A 63 4.27 -8.25 17.31
C ALA A 63 5.65 -7.62 17.18
N SER A 64 6.04 -7.13 15.99
CA SER A 64 7.32 -6.44 15.79
C SER A 64 7.36 -5.04 16.41
N ALA A 65 6.21 -4.38 16.52
CA ALA A 65 6.10 -3.05 17.13
C ALA A 65 6.02 -3.11 18.68
N SER A 66 5.74 -4.29 19.25
CA SER A 66 5.63 -4.46 20.70
C SER A 66 7.01 -4.45 21.37
N THR A 67 7.23 -3.54 22.33
CA THR A 67 8.47 -3.45 23.11
C THR A 67 8.57 -4.61 24.11
N GLY A 68 9.14 -5.75 23.68
CA GLY A 68 9.36 -6.92 24.54
C GLY A 68 10.17 -8.03 23.86
N HIS A 69 10.56 -9.06 24.63
CA HIS A 69 11.36 -10.22 24.18
C HIS A 69 10.56 -11.23 23.31
N HIS A 70 9.62 -10.76 22.49
CA HIS A 70 8.72 -11.62 21.70
C HIS A 70 9.27 -11.99 20.31
N GLN A 71 10.59 -12.06 20.15
CA GLN A 71 11.23 -12.38 18.86
C GLN A 71 10.71 -13.70 18.27
N ASN A 72 10.62 -14.75 19.09
CA ASN A 72 10.11 -16.05 18.66
C ASN A 72 8.65 -15.99 18.16
N ILE A 73 7.79 -15.22 18.83
CA ILE A 73 6.39 -15.06 18.45
C ILE A 73 6.28 -14.28 17.14
N ARG A 74 7.04 -13.19 17.03
CA ARG A 74 7.13 -12.37 15.82
C ARG A 74 7.57 -13.22 14.63
N ASP A 75 8.66 -13.98 14.76
CA ASP A 75 9.23 -14.77 13.68
C ASP A 75 8.27 -15.91 13.27
N SER A 76 7.63 -16.57 14.25
CA SER A 76 6.60 -17.58 13.98
C SER A 76 5.40 -17.01 13.21
N LEU A 77 4.87 -15.87 13.65
CA LEU A 77 3.75 -15.19 12.98
C LEU A 77 4.12 -14.75 11.57
N TYR A 78 5.33 -14.22 11.38
CA TYR A 78 5.85 -13.84 10.09
C TYR A 78 5.93 -15.04 9.13
N HIS A 79 6.60 -16.13 9.53
CA HIS A 79 6.72 -17.33 8.70
C HIS A 79 5.36 -17.97 8.37
N SER A 80 4.44 -18.00 9.36
CA SER A 80 3.07 -18.46 9.13
C SER A 80 2.33 -17.59 8.12
N SER A 81 2.52 -16.26 8.18
CA SER A 81 1.87 -15.31 7.28
C SER A 81 2.41 -15.42 5.86
N CYS A 82 3.73 -15.54 5.68
CA CYS A 82 4.35 -15.81 4.37
C CYS A 82 3.75 -17.06 3.72
N ARG A 83 3.71 -18.17 4.48
CA ARG A 83 3.15 -19.43 3.97
C ARG A 83 1.69 -19.27 3.57
N ALA A 84 0.89 -18.57 4.37
CA ALA A 84 -0.52 -18.34 4.06
C ALA A 84 -0.71 -17.54 2.77
N VAL A 85 0.03 -16.43 2.60
CA VAL A 85 -0.12 -15.60 1.38
C VAL A 85 0.37 -16.31 0.12
N GLU A 86 1.40 -17.14 0.23
CA GLU A 86 1.95 -17.90 -0.90
C GLU A 86 1.05 -19.07 -1.30
N ASN A 87 0.46 -19.77 -0.33
CA ASN A 87 -0.48 -20.85 -0.57
C ASN A 87 -1.76 -20.35 -1.26
N LEU A 88 -2.32 -19.21 -0.82
CA LEU A 88 -3.55 -18.68 -1.40
C LEU A 88 -3.43 -18.43 -2.91
N ALA A 89 -2.29 -17.89 -3.36
CA ALA A 89 -2.04 -17.63 -4.78
C ALA A 89 -2.15 -18.92 -5.63
N SER A 90 -1.72 -20.03 -5.06
CA SER A 90 -1.72 -21.34 -5.72
C SER A 90 -3.07 -22.05 -5.62
N SER A 91 -3.78 -21.86 -4.50
CA SER A 91 -5.02 -22.60 -4.20
C SER A 91 -6.29 -21.94 -4.76
N ASN A 92 -6.39 -20.61 -4.76
CA ASN A 92 -7.63 -19.94 -5.15
C ASN A 92 -7.37 -18.57 -5.80
N SER A 93 -7.24 -18.58 -7.12
CA SER A 93 -7.00 -17.36 -7.92
C SER A 93 -8.10 -16.31 -7.78
N SER A 94 -9.35 -16.70 -7.46
CA SER A 94 -10.45 -15.74 -7.31
C SER A 94 -10.27 -14.83 -6.10
N LEU A 95 -9.65 -15.34 -5.03
CA LEU A 95 -9.39 -14.61 -3.80
C LEU A 95 -8.20 -13.65 -3.91
N THR A 96 -7.37 -13.79 -4.96
CA THR A 96 -6.23 -12.88 -5.19
C THR A 96 -6.65 -11.44 -5.49
N ARG A 97 -7.89 -11.23 -5.94
CA ARG A 97 -8.48 -9.90 -6.16
C ARG A 97 -9.16 -9.32 -4.91
N ARG A 98 -9.23 -10.09 -3.81
CA ARG A 98 -9.78 -9.59 -2.54
C ARG A 98 -8.88 -8.52 -1.97
N ILE A 99 -9.48 -7.45 -1.46
CA ILE A 99 -8.73 -6.33 -0.89
C ILE A 99 -7.85 -6.76 0.28
N GLU A 100 -8.33 -7.70 1.10
CA GLU A 100 -7.58 -8.19 2.25
C GLU A 100 -6.27 -8.87 1.83
N TYR A 101 -6.29 -9.62 0.72
CA TYR A 101 -5.09 -10.28 0.21
C TYR A 101 -4.06 -9.28 -0.32
N ILE A 102 -4.52 -8.26 -1.05
CA ILE A 102 -3.66 -7.19 -1.57
C ILE A 102 -3.03 -6.41 -0.41
N GLN A 103 -3.84 -6.05 0.59
CA GLN A 103 -3.37 -5.40 1.81
C GLN A 103 -2.38 -6.26 2.58
N ALA A 104 -2.59 -7.58 2.64
CA ALA A 104 -1.66 -8.51 3.28
C ALA A 104 -0.28 -8.47 2.60
N TRP A 105 -0.20 -8.44 1.26
CA TRP A 105 1.06 -8.33 0.55
C TRP A 105 1.77 -6.99 0.78
N ILE A 106 1.04 -5.87 0.78
CA ILE A 106 1.64 -4.55 1.03
C ILE A 106 2.20 -4.48 2.46
N LEU A 107 1.42 -4.92 3.45
CA LEU A 107 1.84 -4.94 4.85
C LEU A 107 3.02 -5.90 5.06
N LEU A 108 3.06 -7.02 4.33
CA LEU A 108 4.18 -7.96 4.39
C LEU A 108 5.44 -7.36 3.78
N ALA A 109 5.33 -6.67 2.65
CA ALA A 109 6.46 -5.96 2.04
C ALA A 109 7.05 -4.92 3.01
N ILE A 110 6.20 -4.13 3.68
CA ILE A 110 6.62 -3.17 4.71
C ILE A 110 7.33 -3.90 5.85
N TYR A 111 6.77 -4.99 6.37
CA TYR A 111 7.42 -5.79 7.41
C TYR A 111 8.82 -6.24 6.97
N GLU A 112 8.95 -6.74 5.74
CA GLU A 112 10.20 -7.28 5.21
C GLU A 112 11.26 -6.20 5.00
N PHE A 113 10.86 -5.01 4.56
CA PHE A 113 11.77 -3.86 4.48
C PHE A 113 12.31 -3.43 5.85
N MET A 114 11.48 -3.51 6.89
CA MET A 114 11.83 -3.04 8.23
C MET A 114 12.63 -4.07 9.04
N PHE A 115 12.30 -5.35 8.89
CA PHE A 115 12.78 -6.40 9.81
C PHE A 115 13.48 -7.58 9.15
N GLN A 116 13.57 -7.62 7.81
CA GLN A 116 14.19 -8.74 7.08
C GLN A 116 15.28 -8.20 6.14
N ASP A 117 15.10 -8.35 4.83
CA ASP A 117 16.04 -7.89 3.80
C ASP A 117 15.30 -7.12 2.70
N PHE A 118 16.01 -6.14 2.12
CA PHE A 118 15.47 -5.30 1.06
C PHE A 118 14.98 -6.09 -0.15
N ARG A 119 15.71 -7.11 -0.61
CA ARG A 119 15.33 -7.88 -1.81
C ARG A 119 14.00 -8.59 -1.60
N ARG A 120 13.79 -9.12 -0.41
CA ARG A 120 12.56 -9.83 -0.05
C ARG A 120 11.36 -8.87 -0.05
N GLY A 121 11.50 -7.74 0.65
CA GLY A 121 10.49 -6.69 0.64
C GLY A 121 10.20 -6.16 -0.77
N TRP A 122 11.23 -6.01 -1.62
CA TRP A 122 11.09 -5.54 -3.00
C TRP A 122 10.28 -6.52 -3.87
N ILE A 123 10.53 -7.83 -3.75
CA ILE A 123 9.75 -8.87 -4.44
C ILE A 123 8.29 -8.85 -3.95
N SER A 124 8.08 -8.78 -2.64
CA SER A 124 6.73 -8.73 -2.04
C SER A 124 5.96 -7.47 -2.46
N ALA A 125 6.63 -6.31 -2.53
CA ALA A 125 6.05 -5.07 -3.04
C ALA A 125 5.65 -5.23 -4.52
N GLY A 126 6.53 -5.80 -5.34
CA GLY A 126 6.23 -6.10 -6.74
C GLY A 126 4.99 -6.99 -6.90
N ARG A 127 4.84 -8.03 -6.06
CA ARG A 127 3.62 -8.87 -6.03
C ARG A 127 2.38 -8.03 -5.72
N ALA A 128 2.43 -7.20 -4.68
CA ALA A 128 1.33 -6.30 -4.35
C ALA A 128 0.95 -5.37 -5.52
N PHE A 129 1.95 -4.80 -6.21
CA PHE A 129 1.71 -3.88 -7.32
C PHE A 129 0.99 -4.57 -8.48
N ARG A 130 1.40 -5.80 -8.83
CA ARG A 130 0.73 -6.58 -9.87
C ARG A 130 -0.69 -6.97 -9.50
N LEU A 131 -0.95 -7.28 -8.22
CA LEU A 131 -2.29 -7.58 -7.75
C LEU A 131 -3.22 -6.35 -7.81
N ILE A 132 -2.70 -5.16 -7.49
CA ILE A 132 -3.43 -3.88 -7.62
C ILE A 132 -3.81 -3.61 -9.08
N GLN A 133 -2.87 -3.80 -10.00
CA GLN A 133 -3.11 -3.65 -11.44
C GLN A 133 -4.15 -4.68 -11.91
N LEU A 134 -4.02 -5.95 -11.51
CA LEU A 134 -4.97 -7.01 -11.83
C LEU A 134 -6.38 -6.73 -11.28
N ALA A 135 -6.48 -6.10 -10.11
CA ALA A 135 -7.74 -5.70 -9.49
C ALA A 135 -8.32 -4.40 -10.08
N GLY A 136 -7.58 -3.69 -10.94
CA GLY A 136 -8.04 -2.50 -11.64
C GLY A 136 -8.25 -1.28 -10.74
N TYR A 137 -7.48 -1.16 -9.64
CA TYR A 137 -7.67 -0.08 -8.68
C TYR A 137 -7.32 1.31 -9.23
N GLU A 138 -6.47 1.40 -10.26
CA GLU A 138 -6.04 2.65 -10.92
C GLU A 138 -7.18 3.43 -11.59
N THR A 139 -8.34 2.80 -11.79
CA THR A 139 -9.53 3.41 -12.40
C THR A 139 -10.70 3.47 -11.42
N THR A 140 -10.45 3.35 -10.11
CA THR A 140 -11.52 3.24 -9.09
C THR A 140 -12.55 4.36 -9.16
N ASP A 141 -12.14 5.59 -9.47
CA ASP A 141 -13.02 6.77 -9.53
C ASP A 141 -13.28 7.25 -10.97
N ALA A 142 -13.08 6.40 -11.97
CA ALA A 142 -13.32 6.73 -13.37
C ALA A 142 -14.83 6.93 -13.64
N PRO A 143 -15.24 8.03 -14.30
CA PRO A 143 -16.64 8.42 -14.45
C PRO A 143 -17.48 7.50 -15.35
N ASN A 144 -16.84 6.72 -16.23
CA ASN A 144 -17.51 5.90 -17.26
C ASN A 144 -17.37 4.39 -17.02
N LYS A 145 -17.15 3.94 -15.78
CA LYS A 145 -17.33 2.53 -15.47
C LYS A 145 -18.83 2.24 -15.55
N GLY A 146 -19.25 1.44 -16.53
CA GLY A 146 -20.65 0.99 -16.64
C GLY A 146 -21.15 0.51 -15.28
N GLU A 147 -22.44 0.72 -14.99
CA GLU A 147 -23.01 0.46 -13.66
C GLU A 147 -22.63 -0.94 -13.17
N PRO A 148 -21.79 -1.06 -12.13
CA PRO A 148 -21.44 -2.36 -11.61
C PRO A 148 -22.68 -2.97 -10.97
N GLN A 149 -22.88 -4.29 -11.13
CA GLN A 149 -23.95 -5.04 -10.46
C GLN A 149 -23.89 -4.90 -8.92
N TYR A 150 -22.74 -4.51 -8.39
CA TYR A 150 -22.50 -4.26 -6.97
C TYR A 150 -21.81 -2.91 -6.78
N GLN A 151 -22.46 -2.00 -6.05
CA GLN A 151 -21.84 -0.77 -5.59
C GLN A 151 -21.19 -1.02 -4.22
N PRO A 152 -19.85 -0.99 -4.11
CA PRO A 152 -19.17 -1.15 -2.83
C PRO A 152 -19.52 -0.02 -1.86
N ALA A 153 -19.60 -0.33 -0.57
CA ALA A 153 -19.77 0.67 0.48
C ALA A 153 -18.62 1.69 0.43
N TRP A 154 -18.87 2.92 0.91
CA TRP A 154 -17.87 4.00 0.87
C TRP A 154 -16.55 3.60 1.53
N ALA A 155 -16.58 2.98 2.72
CA ALA A 155 -15.38 2.49 3.39
C ALA A 155 -14.59 1.47 2.55
N GLU A 156 -15.25 0.63 1.76
CA GLU A 156 -14.56 -0.32 0.88
C GLU A 156 -13.87 0.37 -0.29
N MET A 157 -14.55 1.34 -0.91
CA MET A 157 -13.93 2.18 -1.93
C MET A 157 -12.71 2.90 -1.35
N GLU A 158 -12.84 3.45 -0.14
CA GLU A 158 -11.78 4.20 0.51
C GLU A 158 -10.59 3.32 0.90
N GLU A 159 -10.81 2.08 1.36
CA GLU A 159 -9.74 1.11 1.55
C GLU A 159 -9.00 0.82 0.23
N ARG A 160 -9.70 0.69 -0.92
CA ARG A 160 -9.06 0.49 -2.23
C ARG A 160 -8.18 1.68 -2.62
N ARG A 161 -8.68 2.91 -2.44
CA ARG A 161 -7.90 4.15 -2.69
C ARG A 161 -6.65 4.16 -1.84
N ARG A 162 -6.78 3.96 -0.52
CA ARG A 162 -5.66 3.97 0.44
C ARG A 162 -4.64 2.88 0.15
N THR A 163 -5.09 1.69 -0.24
CA THR A 163 -4.24 0.55 -0.64
C THR A 163 -3.43 0.88 -1.90
N LEU A 164 -4.06 1.44 -2.93
CA LEU A 164 -3.37 1.89 -4.14
C LEU A 164 -2.38 3.01 -3.82
N TRP A 165 -2.79 4.04 -3.08
CA TRP A 165 -1.93 5.18 -2.79
C TRP A 165 -0.74 4.83 -1.90
N LEU A 166 -0.90 3.87 -0.99
CA LEU A 166 0.23 3.32 -0.23
C LEU A 166 1.22 2.59 -1.15
N ALA A 167 0.72 1.76 -2.07
CA ALA A 167 1.57 1.08 -3.06
C ALA A 167 2.26 2.07 -4.00
N PHE A 168 1.57 3.12 -4.44
CA PHE A 168 2.14 4.21 -5.22
C PHE A 168 3.30 4.87 -4.46
N CYS A 169 3.12 5.21 -3.19
CA CYS A 169 4.19 5.81 -2.41
C CYS A 169 5.40 4.88 -2.27
N LEU A 170 5.16 3.59 -2.01
CA LEU A 170 6.22 2.57 -1.98
C LEU A 170 6.96 2.49 -3.31
N ASP A 171 6.26 2.47 -4.44
CA ASP A 171 6.84 2.43 -5.79
C ASP A 171 7.76 3.64 -6.05
N ARG A 172 7.34 4.85 -5.66
CA ARG A 172 8.18 6.06 -5.79
C ARG A 172 9.44 5.99 -4.92
N LEU A 173 9.32 5.56 -3.67
CA LEU A 173 10.46 5.39 -2.76
C LEU A 173 11.45 4.33 -3.25
N LEU A 174 10.95 3.21 -3.77
CA LEU A 174 11.78 2.14 -4.31
C LEU A 174 12.47 2.56 -5.60
N GLY A 175 11.76 3.26 -6.50
CA GLY A 175 12.34 3.85 -7.70
C GLY A 175 13.45 4.85 -7.41
N MET A 176 13.30 5.69 -6.39
CA MET A 176 14.37 6.58 -5.92
C MET A 176 15.60 5.82 -5.42
N ARG A 177 15.38 4.76 -4.63
CA ARG A 177 16.46 4.02 -3.97
C ARG A 177 17.25 3.14 -4.94
N SER A 178 16.59 2.56 -5.93
CA SER A 178 17.16 1.50 -6.78
C SER A 178 17.21 1.84 -8.27
N ASP A 179 16.83 3.07 -8.64
CA ASP A 179 16.78 3.56 -10.04
C ASP A 179 15.95 2.65 -10.96
N THR A 180 14.94 2.00 -10.39
CA THR A 180 14.05 1.11 -11.13
C THR A 180 12.91 1.91 -11.76
N PRO A 181 12.43 1.51 -12.96
CA PRO A 181 11.24 2.10 -13.55
C PRO A 181 10.05 2.05 -12.60
N LEU A 182 9.26 3.13 -12.58
CA LEU A 182 8.06 3.24 -11.76
C LEU A 182 6.95 2.37 -12.34
N THR A 183 6.19 1.72 -11.46
CA THR A 183 5.07 0.85 -11.81
C THR A 183 3.78 1.64 -12.04
N PHE A 184 3.54 2.68 -11.23
CA PHE A 184 2.29 3.45 -11.24
C PHE A 184 2.45 4.82 -11.89
N SER A 185 1.48 5.18 -12.73
CA SER A 185 1.39 6.50 -13.38
C SER A 185 0.88 7.59 -12.42
N ASP A 186 1.29 8.84 -12.64
CA ASP A 186 0.68 10.00 -11.94
C ASP A 186 -0.73 10.33 -12.47
N GLN A 187 -1.13 9.79 -13.63
CA GLN A 187 -2.40 10.07 -14.32
C GLN A 187 -3.53 9.08 -13.96
N MET A 188 -3.41 8.37 -12.83
CA MET A 188 -4.45 7.44 -12.38
C MET A 188 -5.76 8.15 -12.07
N LEU A 189 -6.89 7.53 -12.41
CA LEU A 189 -8.24 8.04 -12.14
C LEU A 189 -8.70 7.62 -10.76
N VAL A 190 -7.93 8.00 -9.74
CA VAL A 190 -8.23 7.74 -8.33
C VAL A 190 -8.10 9.02 -7.54
N ARG A 191 -9.10 9.31 -6.71
CA ARG A 191 -9.11 10.47 -5.83
C ARG A 191 -8.10 10.28 -4.70
N LEU A 192 -7.52 11.36 -4.22
CA LEU A 192 -6.65 11.34 -3.06
C LEU A 192 -7.37 10.73 -1.84
N PRO A 193 -6.64 10.14 -0.89
CA PRO A 193 -7.23 9.57 0.32
C PRO A 193 -8.01 10.61 1.12
N ALA A 194 -9.17 10.20 1.63
CA ALA A 194 -9.95 11.01 2.55
C ALA A 194 -9.19 11.21 3.88
N PRO A 195 -9.53 12.24 4.66
CA PRO A 195 -8.97 12.44 6.01
C PRO A 195 -9.22 11.24 6.90
N GLU A 196 -8.30 10.96 7.83
CA GLU A 196 -8.36 9.79 8.71
C GLU A 196 -9.62 9.80 9.58
N VAL A 197 -10.04 10.98 10.05
CA VAL A 197 -11.30 11.16 10.80
C VAL A 197 -12.54 10.74 10.00
N ASN A 198 -12.57 11.05 8.70
CA ASN A 198 -13.64 10.63 7.81
C ASN A 198 -13.63 9.12 7.61
N PHE A 199 -12.45 8.56 7.38
CA PHE A 199 -12.29 7.12 7.20
C PHE A 199 -12.72 6.34 8.44
N PHE A 200 -12.27 6.71 9.64
CA PHE A 200 -12.62 5.98 10.86
C PHE A 200 -14.10 6.06 11.23
N ASN A 201 -14.74 7.19 10.89
CA ASN A 201 -16.13 7.41 11.21
C ASN A 201 -17.09 6.94 10.11
N ASP A 202 -16.59 6.40 9.00
CA ASP A 202 -17.37 6.03 7.81
C ASP A 202 -18.17 7.23 7.26
N HIS A 203 -17.54 8.42 7.26
CA HIS A 203 -18.13 9.66 6.77
C HIS A 203 -17.59 9.99 5.37
N PRO A 204 -18.41 9.89 4.32
CA PRO A 204 -17.97 10.15 2.97
C PRO A 204 -17.34 11.52 2.78
N ALA A 205 -16.10 11.54 2.28
CA ALA A 205 -15.42 12.74 1.79
C ALA A 205 -15.03 12.54 0.33
N ARG A 206 -15.22 13.58 -0.48
CA ARG A 206 -14.80 13.60 -1.88
C ARG A 206 -13.54 14.42 -2.01
N MET A 207 -12.43 13.75 -2.31
CA MET A 207 -11.14 14.38 -2.51
C MET A 207 -10.85 14.62 -4.00
N ASP A 208 -9.89 15.48 -4.28
CA ASP A 208 -9.43 15.76 -5.65
C ASP A 208 -8.51 14.67 -6.21
N PHE A 209 -8.33 14.69 -7.53
CA PHE A 209 -7.32 13.86 -8.19
C PHE A 209 -5.93 14.46 -8.01
N LEU A 210 -4.89 13.62 -8.07
CA LEU A 210 -3.49 14.06 -7.91
C LEU A 210 -3.10 15.15 -8.91
N THR A 211 -3.47 15.00 -10.19
CA THR A 211 -3.17 15.96 -11.26
C THR A 211 -3.88 17.30 -11.06
N SER A 212 -5.11 17.31 -10.54
CA SER A 212 -5.85 18.53 -10.23
C SER A 212 -5.28 19.28 -9.02
N ALA A 213 -4.60 18.58 -8.11
CA ALA A 213 -3.98 19.17 -6.93
C ALA A 213 -2.59 19.79 -7.20
N GLN A 214 -2.03 19.63 -8.40
CA GLN A 214 -0.70 20.13 -8.78
C GLN A 214 -0.75 21.48 -9.51
N GLY A 215 -1.90 21.87 -10.06
CA GLY A 215 -2.09 23.16 -10.72
C GLY A 215 -2.83 24.13 -9.80
N GLU A 216 -2.18 25.26 -9.49
CA GLU A 216 -2.68 26.40 -8.70
C GLU A 216 -2.74 26.19 -7.17
N PRO A 217 -2.04 27.02 -6.36
CA PRO A 217 -2.39 27.20 -4.97
C PRO A 217 -3.75 27.92 -4.95
N SER A 218 -4.82 27.14 -5.00
CA SER A 218 -6.16 27.65 -4.72
C SER A 218 -6.07 28.48 -3.45
N SER A 219 -6.53 29.72 -3.54
CA SER A 219 -6.51 30.73 -2.49
C SER A 219 -7.47 30.38 -1.35
N ALA A 220 -7.38 29.15 -0.84
CA ALA A 220 -7.82 28.75 0.48
C ALA A 220 -6.56 28.65 1.32
N ALA A 221 -6.05 29.81 1.73
CA ALA A 221 -5.19 29.93 2.89
C ALA A 221 -6.00 29.52 4.13
N GLY A 222 -6.14 28.22 4.30
CA GLY A 222 -6.55 27.55 5.51
C GLY A 222 -5.56 26.42 5.70
N CYS A 223 -4.81 26.46 6.79
CA CYS A 223 -4.24 25.25 7.34
C CYS A 223 -5.41 24.27 7.57
N ASP A 224 -5.72 23.42 6.59
CA ASP A 224 -6.81 22.48 6.67
C ASP A 224 -6.49 21.49 7.78
N ALA A 225 -7.07 21.74 8.96
CA ALA A 225 -7.05 20.82 10.10
C ALA A 225 -7.63 19.43 9.76
N ASN A 226 -8.16 19.26 8.54
CA ASN A 226 -8.68 18.03 7.96
C ASN A 226 -7.84 17.51 6.78
N SER A 227 -6.60 17.95 6.54
CA SER A 227 -5.77 17.39 5.47
C SER A 227 -5.30 15.97 5.82
N SER A 228 -5.62 14.98 4.97
CA SER A 228 -5.12 13.60 5.14
C SER A 228 -3.59 13.56 5.11
N VAL A 229 -2.99 12.88 6.09
CA VAL A 229 -1.53 12.65 6.13
C VAL A 229 -1.10 11.80 4.94
N LEU A 230 -1.88 10.77 4.57
CA LEU A 230 -1.59 9.97 3.38
C LEU A 230 -1.68 10.81 2.11
N ALA A 231 -2.68 11.71 1.98
CA ALA A 231 -2.76 12.57 0.80
C ALA A 231 -1.55 13.52 0.68
N ALA A 232 -1.07 14.06 1.80
CA ALA A 232 0.15 14.85 1.81
C ALA A 232 1.38 14.03 1.39
N PHE A 233 1.49 12.80 1.91
CA PHE A 233 2.58 11.88 1.55
C PHE A 233 2.57 11.50 0.07
N VAL A 234 1.38 11.24 -0.50
CA VAL A 234 1.19 10.97 -1.93
C VAL A 234 1.68 12.14 -2.78
N ARG A 235 1.37 13.38 -2.41
CA ARG A 235 1.84 14.58 -3.13
C ARG A 235 3.36 14.66 -3.15
N VAL A 236 4.00 14.46 -1.98
CA VAL A 236 5.48 14.45 -1.88
C VAL A 236 6.08 13.31 -2.70
N ALA A 237 5.54 12.10 -2.59
CA ALA A 237 6.00 10.95 -3.36
C ALA A 237 5.88 11.17 -4.87
N SER A 238 4.80 11.84 -5.33
CA SER A 238 4.61 12.20 -6.74
C SER A 238 5.73 13.13 -7.23
N MET A 239 6.04 14.19 -6.48
CA MET A 239 7.14 15.10 -6.79
C MET A 239 8.47 14.35 -6.88
N CYS A 240 8.76 13.46 -5.93
CA CYS A 240 9.96 12.64 -5.97
C CYS A 240 10.02 11.73 -7.22
N GLY A 241 8.88 11.15 -7.62
CA GLY A 241 8.78 10.32 -8.81
C GLY A 241 8.98 11.08 -10.12
N GLN A 242 8.57 12.35 -10.19
CA GLN A 242 8.84 13.20 -11.35
C GLN A 242 10.33 13.46 -11.51
N VAL A 243 11.04 13.71 -10.40
CA VAL A 243 12.50 13.91 -10.40
C VAL A 243 13.23 12.64 -10.87
N THR A 244 12.83 11.46 -10.37
CA THR A 244 13.46 10.21 -10.80
C THR A 244 13.16 9.89 -12.27
N SER A 245 11.94 10.12 -12.73
CA SER A 245 11.57 9.93 -14.13
C SER A 245 12.36 10.85 -15.07
N HIS A 246 12.50 12.13 -14.73
CA HIS A 246 13.30 13.08 -15.51
C HIS A 246 14.78 12.66 -15.54
N ARG A 247 15.33 12.19 -14.41
CA ARG A 247 16.70 11.67 -14.36
C ARG A 247 16.89 10.46 -15.28
N HIS A 248 15.95 9.53 -15.28
CA HIS A 248 15.99 8.35 -16.14
C HIS A 248 15.88 8.71 -17.63
N GLN A 249 14.98 9.64 -17.99
CA GLN A 249 14.87 10.16 -19.35
C GLN A 249 16.15 10.86 -19.82
N ALA A 250 16.80 11.65 -18.95
CA ALA A 250 18.07 12.28 -19.27
C ALA A 250 19.20 11.25 -19.50
N GLN A 251 19.31 10.23 -18.64
CA GLN A 251 20.32 9.17 -18.78
C GLN A 251 20.14 8.33 -20.05
N THR A 252 18.89 7.98 -20.38
CA THR A 252 18.58 7.25 -21.61
C THR A 252 18.91 8.11 -22.84
N ALA A 253 18.54 9.39 -22.85
CA ALA A 253 18.87 10.31 -23.95
C ALA A 253 20.39 10.44 -24.18
N ILE A 254 21.19 10.54 -23.12
CA ILE A 254 22.67 10.55 -23.23
C ILE A 254 23.16 9.26 -23.87
N SER A 255 22.70 8.10 -23.37
CA SER A 255 23.16 6.78 -23.85
C SER A 255 22.88 6.57 -25.34
N TYR A 256 21.72 7.01 -25.84
CA TYR A 256 21.39 6.96 -27.26
C TYR A 256 22.17 8.00 -28.09
N GLY A 257 22.40 9.20 -27.54
CA GLY A 257 23.16 10.27 -28.19
C GLY A 257 24.63 9.92 -28.45
N THR A 258 25.29 9.27 -27.50
CA THR A 258 26.69 8.85 -27.64
C THR A 258 26.85 7.74 -28.69
N SER A 259 25.87 6.84 -28.84
CA SER A 259 25.90 5.75 -29.84
C SER A 259 25.80 6.23 -31.31
N ASN A 260 25.22 7.42 -31.53
CA ASN A 260 25.14 8.03 -32.86
C ASN A 260 26.35 8.91 -33.19
N GLY A 261 27.13 9.32 -32.19
CA GLY A 261 28.35 10.12 -32.38
C GLY A 261 29.54 9.30 -32.90
N ASP A 262 29.65 8.03 -32.51
CA ASP A 262 30.79 7.16 -32.88
C ASP A 262 30.68 6.54 -34.28
N LYS A 263 29.57 6.75 -35.01
CA LYS A 263 29.39 6.26 -36.40
C LYS A 263 29.64 7.32 -37.47
N ALA A 264 30.00 8.55 -37.10
CA ALA A 264 30.09 9.68 -38.03
C ALA A 264 31.52 10.04 -38.48
N GLN A 265 32.50 9.14 -38.34
CA GLN A 265 33.91 9.47 -38.61
C GLN A 265 34.68 8.39 -39.41
N GLU A 266 34.13 7.93 -40.54
CA GLU A 266 34.93 7.36 -41.63
C GLU A 266 34.39 7.85 -42.98
N LEU A 267 34.85 9.05 -43.38
CA LEU A 267 34.76 9.53 -44.76
C LEU A 267 36.10 9.22 -45.44
N PRO A 268 36.15 8.38 -46.50
CA PRO A 268 37.39 8.11 -47.18
C PRO A 268 37.78 9.31 -48.04
N THR A 269 38.92 9.92 -47.69
CA THR A 269 39.63 10.90 -48.50
C THR A 269 39.89 10.36 -49.90
N ARG A 270 39.25 10.98 -50.89
CA ARG A 270 39.60 10.88 -52.32
C ARG A 270 41.10 11.15 -52.51
N ARG A 271 41.79 10.22 -53.16
CA ARG A 271 42.91 10.49 -54.06
C ARG A 271 42.78 9.59 -55.28
#